data_AF-A0A0R2NN93-F1
#
_entry.id   AF-A0A0R2NN93-F1
#
_cell.length_a   1.000
_cell.length_b   1.000
_cell.length_c   1.000
_cell.angle_alpha   90.00
_cell.angle_beta   90.00
_cell.angle_gamma   90.00
#
_symmetry.space_group_name_H-M   'P 1'
#
loop_
_entity.id
_entity.type
_entity.pdbx_description
1 polymer ?
#
loop_
_entity_poly.entity_id
_entity_poly.type
_entity_poly.pdbx_seq_one_letter_code
_entity_poly.pdbx_strand_id
1 'polypeptide(L)'
;MYYLIGLAAFFIISEIMVAKKLVPAWLTNISAGKTIWRSVLILCGVAIIGMIFKLAIPLTILATIYLATVISNKYLTIFSKMEAGKKI
;
A
#
# COMPACT_ATOMS: atom_id res chain seq x y z
N MET A 1 -18.64 0.73 -16.29
CA MET A 1 -19.11 0.93 -14.89
C MET A 1 -18.67 -0.18 -13.93
N TYR A 2 -18.82 -1.47 -14.26
CA TYR A 2 -18.48 -2.57 -13.35
C TYR A 2 -17.01 -2.60 -12.85
N TYR A 3 -16.05 -2.25 -13.71
CA TYR A 3 -14.63 -2.20 -13.32
C TYR A 3 -14.32 -1.16 -12.23
N LEU A 4 -15.01 -0.01 -12.25
CA LEU A 4 -14.84 1.03 -11.23
C LEU A 4 -15.39 0.57 -9.87
N ILE A 5 -16.50 -0.17 -9.87
CA ILE A 5 -17.09 -0.74 -8.65
C ILE A 5 -16.14 -1.78 -8.05
N GLY A 6 -15.52 -2.62 -8.88
CA GLY A 6 -14.52 -3.60 -8.44
C GLY A 6 -13.27 -2.94 -7.83
N LEU A 7 -12.76 -1.87 -8.45
CA LEU A 7 -11.64 -1.11 -7.92
C LEU A 7 -11.98 -0.38 -6.61
N ALA A 8 -13.18 0.19 -6.51
CA ALA A 8 -13.65 0.82 -5.28
C ALA A 8 -13.78 -0.20 -4.14
N ALA A 9 -14.34 -1.37 -4.41
CA ALA A 9 -14.41 -2.46 -3.44
C ALA A 9 -13.01 -2.91 -3.00
N PHE A 10 -12.07 -3.08 -3.94
CA PHE A 10 -10.69 -3.44 -3.64
C PHE A 10 -9.97 -2.37 -2.80
N PHE A 11 -10.20 -1.09 -3.10
CA PHE A 11 -9.68 0.02 -2.31
C PHE A 11 -10.18 -0.03 -0.86
N ILE A 12 -11.49 -0.19 -0.66
CA ILE A 12 -12.10 -0.29 0.68
C ILE A 12 -11.55 -1.49 1.45
N ILE A 13 -11.43 -2.66 0.80
CA ILE A 13 -10.87 -3.86 1.43
C ILE A 13 -9.41 -3.62 1.84
N SER A 14 -8.62 -3.01 0.96
CA SER A 14 -7.22 -2.67 1.23
C SER A 14 -7.11 -1.74 2.42
N GLU A 15 -7.94 -0.70 2.49
CA GLU A 15 -7.98 0.25 3.60
C GLU A 15 -8.36 -0.42 4.91
N ILE A 16 -9.39 -1.29 4.92
CA ILE A 16 -9.79 -2.05 6.11
C ILE A 16 -8.67 -2.99 6.58
N MET A 17 -8.01 -3.71 5.65
CA MET A 17 -6.89 -4.59 6.00
C MET A 17 -5.73 -3.81 6.63
N VAL A 18 -5.41 -2.66 6.05
CA VAL A 18 -4.33 -1.80 6.50
C VAL A 18 -4.65 -1.18 7.86
N ALA A 19 -5.87 -0.70 8.07
CA ALA A 19 -6.35 -0.16 9.34
C ALA A 19 -6.35 -1.22 10.45
N LYS A 20 -6.71 -2.47 10.14
CA LYS A 20 -6.66 -3.62 11.06
C LYS A 20 -5.24 -4.14 11.32
N LYS A 21 -4.20 -3.49 10.78
CA LYS A 21 -2.78 -3.91 10.90
C LYS A 21 -2.53 -5.33 10.38
N LEU A 22 -3.32 -5.80 9.41
CA LEU A 22 -3.09 -7.07 8.71
C LEU A 22 -1.96 -6.96 7.67
N VAL A 23 -1.23 -5.83 7.67
CA VAL A 23 -0.08 -5.60 6.80
C VAL A 23 1.13 -6.32 7.37
N PRO A 24 1.94 -6.99 6.53
CA PRO A 24 3.11 -7.70 7.00
C PRO A 24 4.07 -6.80 7.80
N ALA A 25 4.60 -7.34 8.92
CA ALA A 25 5.50 -6.62 9.81
C ALA A 25 6.76 -6.10 9.09
N TRP A 26 7.24 -6.82 8.08
CA TRP A 26 8.40 -6.41 7.29
C TRP A 26 8.15 -5.14 6.46
N LEU A 27 6.88 -4.81 6.16
CA LEU A 27 6.53 -3.58 5.47
C LEU A 27 6.27 -2.42 6.43
N THR A 28 5.88 -2.72 7.69
CA THR A 28 5.45 -1.73 8.69
C THR A 28 6.48 -1.41 9.77
N ASN A 29 7.47 -2.26 10.05
CA ASN A 29 8.50 -2.02 11.09
C ASN A 29 9.65 -1.09 10.63
N ILE A 30 9.54 -0.48 9.46
CA ILE A 30 10.54 0.42 8.90
C ILE A 30 10.08 1.88 8.97
N SER A 31 11.03 2.80 8.74
CA SER A 31 10.73 4.23 8.65
C SER A 31 9.79 4.52 7.47
N ALA A 32 9.04 5.61 7.54
CA ALA A 32 8.11 6.01 6.48
C ALA A 32 8.82 6.14 5.12
N GLY A 33 9.99 6.80 5.09
CA GLY A 33 10.80 6.92 3.87
C GLY A 33 11.28 5.58 3.31
N LYS A 34 11.68 4.62 4.17
CA LYS A 34 12.02 3.25 3.72
C LYS A 34 10.80 2.49 3.21
N THR A 35 9.60 2.79 3.75
CA THR A 35 8.33 2.18 3.30
C THR A 35 8.02 2.57 1.87
N ILE A 36 8.23 3.85 1.51
CA ILE A 36 8.08 4.33 0.13
C ILE A 36 9.06 3.59 -0.79
N TRP A 37 10.35 3.55 -0.46
CA TRP A 37 11.36 2.88 -1.29
C TRP A 37 11.07 1.40 -1.51
N ARG A 38 10.65 0.67 -0.46
CA ARG A 38 10.23 -0.73 -0.61
C ARG A 38 8.97 -0.88 -1.47
N SER A 39 8.02 0.03 -1.33
CA SER A 39 6.80 0.02 -2.15
C SER A 39 7.13 0.23 -3.63
N VAL A 40 8.06 1.13 -3.94
CA VAL A 40 8.56 1.32 -5.32
C VAL A 40 9.24 0.06 -5.84
N LEU A 41 10.11 -0.59 -5.04
CA LEU A 41 10.74 -1.86 -5.43
C LEU A 41 9.71 -2.97 -5.69
N ILE A 42 8.67 -3.06 -4.84
CA ILE A 42 7.58 -4.01 -5.03
C ILE A 42 6.82 -3.69 -6.33
N LEU A 43 6.53 -2.43 -6.63
CA LEU A 43 5.89 -2.04 -7.89
C LEU A 43 6.72 -2.43 -9.11
N CYS A 44 8.04 -2.21 -9.07
CA CYS A 44 8.94 -2.66 -10.15
C CYS A 44 8.88 -4.19 -10.31
N GLY A 45 8.95 -4.94 -9.22
CA GLY A 45 8.84 -6.41 -9.26
C GLY A 45 7.49 -6.88 -9.80
N VAL A 46 6.40 -6.27 -9.35
CA VAL A 46 5.03 -6.55 -9.82
C VAL A 46 4.86 -6.21 -11.30
N ALA A 47 5.46 -5.12 -11.78
CA ALA A 47 5.44 -4.76 -13.19
C ALA A 47 6.15 -5.81 -14.04
N ILE A 48 7.34 -6.27 -13.62
CA ILE A 48 8.10 -7.31 -14.31
C ILE A 48 7.30 -8.63 -14.34
N ILE A 49 6.77 -9.06 -13.19
CA ILE A 49 5.93 -10.28 -13.10
C ILE A 49 4.68 -10.12 -13.99
N GLY A 50 4.02 -8.97 -13.91
CA GLY A 50 2.83 -8.69 -14.70
C GLY A 50 3.09 -8.70 -16.20
N MET A 51 4.28 -8.30 -16.66
CA MET A 51 4.68 -8.43 -18.07
C MET A 51 4.79 -9.90 -18.50
N ILE A 52 5.35 -10.77 -17.65
CA ILE A 52 5.46 -12.21 -17.92
C ILE A 52 4.07 -12.86 -18.08
N PHE A 53 3.12 -12.47 -17.24
CA PHE A 53 1.75 -13.01 -17.26
C PHE A 53 0.79 -12.26 -18.20
N LYS A 54 1.26 -11.28 -18.98
CA LYS A 54 0.42 -10.38 -19.81
C LYS A 54 -0.71 -9.68 -19.03
N LEU A 55 -0.54 -9.52 -17.71
CA LEU A 55 -1.46 -8.89 -16.78
C LEU A 55 -0.83 -7.65 -16.12
N ALA A 56 0.19 -7.06 -16.75
CA ALA A 56 0.95 -5.93 -16.22
C ALA A 56 0.05 -4.79 -15.75
N ILE A 57 -0.90 -4.37 -16.59
CA ILE A 57 -1.78 -3.23 -16.31
C ILE A 57 -2.67 -3.49 -15.09
N PRO A 58 -3.53 -4.54 -15.05
CA PRO A 58 -4.42 -4.75 -13.91
C PRO A 58 -3.64 -5.04 -12.61
N LEU A 59 -2.54 -5.78 -12.69
CA LEU A 59 -1.75 -6.16 -11.52
C LEU A 59 -1.02 -4.95 -10.90
N THR A 60 -0.46 -4.07 -11.74
CA THR A 60 0.19 -2.85 -11.26
C THR A 60 -0.80 -1.86 -10.67
N ILE A 61 -2.00 -1.73 -11.23
CA ILE A 61 -3.07 -0.88 -10.66
C ILE A 61 -3.44 -1.35 -9.25
N LEU A 62 -3.71 -2.66 -9.08
CA LEU A 62 -4.06 -3.23 -7.78
C LEU A 62 -2.92 -3.07 -6.76
N ALA A 63 -1.68 -3.36 -7.17
CA ALA A 63 -0.52 -3.16 -6.32
C ALA A 63 -0.33 -1.69 -5.92
N THR A 64 -0.57 -0.76 -6.83
CA THR A 64 -0.47 0.69 -6.56
C THR A 64 -1.49 1.11 -5.51
N ILE A 65 -2.75 0.68 -5.65
CA ILE A 65 -3.82 0.98 -4.69
C ILE A 65 -3.46 0.45 -3.29
N TYR A 66 -3.02 -0.80 -3.21
CA TYR A 66 -2.65 -1.42 -1.95
C TYR A 66 -1.43 -0.73 -1.30
N LEU A 67 -0.39 -0.42 -2.07
CA LEU A 67 0.81 0.22 -1.53
C LEU A 67 0.55 1.68 -1.12
N ALA A 68 -0.28 2.41 -1.87
CA ALA A 68 -0.69 3.76 -1.51
C ALA A 68 -1.46 3.79 -0.17
N THR A 69 -2.37 2.83 0.04
CA THR A 69 -3.10 2.71 1.32
C THR A 69 -2.16 2.36 2.48
N VAL A 70 -1.20 1.46 2.28
CA VAL A 70 -0.16 1.16 3.28
C VAL A 70 0.66 2.40 3.65
N ILE A 71 1.14 3.14 2.65
CA ILE A 71 1.94 4.36 2.85
C ILE A 71 1.11 5.39 3.61
N SER A 72 -0.11 5.67 3.15
CA SER A 72 -1.01 6.64 3.78
C SER A 72 -1.23 6.34 5.27
N ASN A 73 -1.61 5.09 5.60
CA ASN A 73 -1.83 4.69 6.98
C ASN A 73 -0.57 4.79 7.85
N LYS A 74 0.60 4.48 7.28
CA LYS A 74 1.88 4.61 7.98
C LYS A 74 2.18 6.08 8.33
N TYR A 75 1.96 6.99 7.38
CA TYR A 75 2.12 8.42 7.63
C TYR A 75 1.10 8.93 8.65
N LEU A 76 -0.18 8.58 8.52
CA LEU A 76 -1.22 8.95 9.51
C LEU A 76 -0.89 8.45 10.92
N THR A 77 -0.35 7.23 11.04
CA THR A 77 0.09 6.68 12.34
C THR A 77 1.26 7.45 12.94
N ILE A 78 2.14 8.00 12.09
CA ILE A 78 3.28 8.82 12.53
C ILE A 78 2.79 10.23 12.91
N PHE A 79 1.96 10.85 12.07
CA PHE A 79 1.34 12.15 12.38
C PHE A 79 0.54 12.13 13.69
N SER A 80 -0.34 11.14 13.88
CA SER A 80 -1.09 11.00 15.15
C SER A 80 -0.18 10.79 16.37
N LYS A 81 0.97 10.12 16.21
CA LYS A 81 1.97 10.02 17.28
C LYS A 81 2.64 11.36 17.58
N MET A 82 2.92 12.17 16.57
CA MET A 82 3.46 13.53 16.75
C MET A 82 2.45 14.43 17.45
N GLU A 83 1.18 14.38 17.03
CA GLU A 83 0.08 15.11 17.66
C GLU A 83 -0.13 14.69 19.11
N ALA A 84 0.04 13.39 19.43
CA ALA A 84 0.00 12.87 20.78
C ALA A 84 1.26 13.22 21.63
N GLY A 85 2.15 14.08 21.13
CA GLY A 85 3.34 14.53 21.84
C GLY A 85 4.46 13.49 21.96
N LYS A 86 4.38 12.37 21.23
CA LYS A 86 5.45 11.36 21.23
C LYS A 86 6.56 11.79 20.27
N LYS A 87 7.79 11.95 20.77
CA LYS A 87 8.99 12.03 19.91
C LYS A 87 9.12 10.73 19.12
N ILE A 88 9.24 10.85 17.80
CA ILE A 88 9.35 9.74 16.83
C ILE A 88 10.77 9.72 16.27
#